data_AF-A0A0N4YW80-F1
#
_entry.id   AF-A0A0N4YW80-F1
#
_cell.length_a   1.000
_cell.length_b   1.000
_cell.length_c   1.000
_cell.angle_alpha   90.00
_cell.angle_beta   90.00
_cell.angle_gamma   90.00
#
_symmetry.space_group_name_H-M   'P 1'
#
loop_
_entity.id
_entity.type
_entity.pdbx_description
1 polymer ?
#
loop_
_entity_poly.entity_id
_entity_poly.type
_entity_poly.pdbx_seq_one_letter_code
_entity_poly.pdbx_strand_id
1 'polypeptide(L)'
;MTLCRRIFLQRLLKENVRARDITLYQVCVRRAMFVHDFYSTGPVKILPRGLGWSRDSWLTNSKWSERRDFMLNYWNETNRRIYTKTPVLLGASESDTWFNPLAGQIDITRCKDGQRLFEAFHRNLSWNYDPHLVEDQVQIDRRLQRLAVEAEKKRIALLKFMDTVFR
;
A
#
# COMPACT_ATOMS: atom_id res chain seq x y z
N MET A 1 5.46 22.79 13.09
CA MET A 1 6.47 22.38 12.08
C MET A 1 7.89 22.22 12.63
N THR A 2 8.35 23.06 13.58
CA THR A 2 9.72 23.01 14.16
C THR A 2 10.10 21.63 14.73
N LEU A 3 9.17 20.95 15.41
CA LEU A 3 9.39 19.59 15.94
C LEU A 3 9.68 18.57 14.84
N CYS A 4 8.86 18.53 13.79
CA CYS A 4 9.04 17.55 12.70
C CYS A 4 10.35 17.80 11.95
N ARG A 5 10.74 19.07 11.78
CA ARG A 5 12.05 19.44 11.22
C ARG A 5 13.20 18.91 12.09
N ARG A 6 13.11 19.02 13.43
CA ARG A 6 14.11 18.44 14.34
C ARG A 6 14.20 16.92 14.20
N ILE A 7 13.06 16.23 14.18
CA ILE A 7 13.01 14.77 13.98
C ILE A 7 13.66 14.38 12.65
N PHE A 8 13.35 15.08 11.57
CA PHE A 8 13.95 14.86 10.25
C PHE A 8 15.48 14.99 10.30
N LEU A 9 15.99 16.12 10.79
CA LEU A 9 17.43 16.39 10.85
C LEU A 9 18.17 15.41 11.77
N GLN A 10 17.59 15.07 12.93
CA GLN A 10 18.28 14.28 13.95
C GLN A 10 18.16 12.77 13.77
N ARG A 11 17.20 12.29 12.97
CA ARG A 11 16.91 10.86 12.83
C ARG A 11 16.87 10.37 11.38
N LEU A 12 16.38 11.17 10.43
CA LEU A 12 16.23 10.74 9.04
C LEU A 12 17.42 11.09 8.13
N LEU A 13 18.19 12.13 8.44
CA LEU A 13 19.43 12.43 7.70
C LEU A 13 20.65 11.62 8.17
N LYS A 14 20.45 10.66 9.08
CA LYS A 14 21.53 9.80 9.56
C LYS A 14 21.70 8.60 8.64
N GLU A 15 22.92 8.08 8.51
CA GLU A 15 23.22 6.93 7.65
C GLU A 15 22.43 5.67 8.03
N ASN A 16 22.12 5.48 9.32
CA ASN A 16 21.37 4.34 9.85
C ASN A 16 19.93 4.68 10.23
N VAL A 17 19.10 5.04 9.23
CA VAL A 17 17.66 5.28 9.42
C VAL A 17 16.94 3.98 9.73
N ARG A 18 16.16 3.95 10.82
CA ARG A 18 15.27 2.81 11.10
C ARG A 18 13.86 3.11 10.59
N ALA A 19 13.12 2.05 10.25
CA ALA A 19 11.71 2.15 9.85
C ALA A 19 10.86 2.92 10.88
N ARG A 20 11.17 2.80 12.17
CA ARG A 20 10.49 3.55 13.24
C ARG A 20 10.71 5.06 13.16
N ASP A 21 11.88 5.51 12.71
CA ASP A 21 12.23 6.92 12.62
C ASP A 21 11.47 7.56 11.43
N ILE A 22 11.30 6.83 10.33
CA ILE A 22 10.42 7.22 9.20
C ILE A 22 8.97 7.34 9.67
N THR A 23 8.49 6.31 10.38
CA THR A 23 7.12 6.30 10.90
C THR A 23 6.89 7.46 11.86
N LEU A 24 7.84 7.73 12.76
CA LEU A 24 7.78 8.84 13.70
C LEU A 24 7.67 10.20 12.99
N TYR A 25 8.47 10.41 11.95
CA TYR A 25 8.39 11.64 11.15
C TYR A 25 7.04 11.78 10.45
N GLN A 26 6.53 10.72 9.83
CA GLN A 26 5.21 10.71 9.19
C GLN A 26 4.09 11.04 10.18
N VAL A 27 4.13 10.47 11.39
CA VAL A 27 3.17 10.77 12.46
C VAL A 27 3.27 12.24 12.88
N CYS A 28 4.48 12.78 13.00
CA CYS A 28 4.66 14.20 13.32
C CYS A 28 4.08 15.12 12.25
N VAL A 29 4.41 14.89 10.99
CA VAL A 29 3.91 15.69 9.86
C VAL A 29 2.39 15.62 9.82
N ARG A 30 1.81 14.42 9.94
CA ARG A 30 0.35 14.27 10.05
C ARG A 30 -0.20 15.09 11.21
N ARG A 31 0.31 14.96 12.43
CA ARG A 31 -0.17 15.77 13.57
C ARG A 31 -0.13 17.27 13.27
N ALA A 32 0.95 17.75 12.65
CA ALA A 32 1.10 19.16 12.31
C ALA A 32 0.09 19.63 11.24
N MET A 33 -0.29 18.75 10.31
CA MET A 33 -1.28 19.07 9.26
C MET A 33 -2.74 18.85 9.71
N PHE A 34 -2.99 17.95 10.67
CA PHE A 34 -4.34 17.61 11.17
C PHE A 34 -4.95 18.62 12.14
N VAL A 35 -4.26 19.71 12.47
CA VAL A 35 -4.77 20.78 13.35
C VAL A 35 -6.02 21.47 12.76
N HIS A 36 -6.27 21.32 11.45
CA HIS A 36 -7.33 22.06 10.73
C HIS A 36 -8.45 21.20 10.11
N ASP A 37 -8.59 19.92 10.50
CA ASP A 37 -9.64 19.02 9.99
C ASP A 37 -9.72 18.86 8.44
N PHE A 38 -8.71 19.38 7.73
CA PHE A 38 -8.63 19.46 6.26
C PHE A 38 -8.77 18.10 5.57
N TYR A 39 -8.44 17.01 6.26
CA TYR A 39 -8.53 15.66 5.71
C TYR A 39 -9.86 14.95 6.00
N SER A 40 -10.66 15.51 6.91
CA SER A 40 -12.00 15.04 7.25
C SER A 40 -13.06 15.76 6.41
N THR A 41 -12.86 17.04 6.13
CA THR A 41 -13.86 17.93 5.48
C THR A 41 -13.35 18.71 4.27
N GLY A 42 -12.04 18.68 3.99
CA GLY A 42 -11.44 19.38 2.86
C GLY A 42 -11.36 18.55 1.57
N PRO A 43 -10.79 19.12 0.50
CA PRO A 43 -10.75 18.48 -0.83
C PRO A 43 -9.78 17.30 -0.91
N VAL A 44 -8.90 17.12 0.07
CA VAL A 44 -7.94 16.01 0.13
C VAL A 44 -8.35 15.09 1.26
N LYS A 45 -8.65 13.82 0.97
CA LYS A 45 -9.02 12.83 1.99
C LYS A 45 -7.85 11.88 2.26
N ILE A 46 -7.51 11.70 3.54
CA ILE A 46 -6.58 10.65 3.96
C ILE A 46 -7.39 9.41 4.35
N LEU A 47 -7.27 8.35 3.56
CA LEU A 47 -7.93 7.08 3.85
C LEU A 47 -7.14 6.23 4.84
N PRO A 48 -7.81 5.36 5.63
CA PRO A 48 -7.13 4.37 6.44
C PRO A 48 -6.24 3.47 5.59
N ARG A 49 -5.18 2.94 6.21
CA ARG A 49 -4.18 2.12 5.52
C ARG A 49 -4.83 0.96 4.78
N GLY A 50 -4.51 0.82 3.49
CA GLY A 50 -4.96 -0.29 2.66
C GLY A 50 -6.38 -0.14 2.11
N LEU A 51 -7.15 0.88 2.52
CA LEU A 51 -8.52 1.14 2.05
C LEU A 51 -8.60 2.13 0.87
N GLY A 52 -7.46 2.45 0.25
CA GLY A 52 -7.43 3.16 -1.03
C GLY A 52 -7.84 2.27 -2.20
N TRP A 53 -8.14 2.89 -3.34
CA TRP A 53 -8.45 2.19 -4.60
C TRP A 53 -7.22 1.52 -5.22
N SER A 54 -6.05 2.14 -5.04
CA SER A 54 -4.77 1.48 -5.24
C SER A 54 -4.21 1.02 -3.90
N ARG A 55 -3.68 -0.21 -3.86
CA ARG A 55 -3.09 -0.76 -2.64
C ARG A 55 -1.83 -1.56 -2.92
N ASP A 56 -0.98 -1.60 -1.90
CA ASP A 56 0.23 -2.40 -1.97
C ASP A 56 -0.12 -3.89 -2.00
N SER A 57 0.49 -4.58 -2.96
CA SER A 57 0.31 -6.01 -3.22
C SER A 57 0.56 -6.85 -1.97
N TRP A 58 1.60 -6.53 -1.20
CA TRP A 58 2.02 -7.27 -0.01
C TRP A 58 0.98 -7.28 1.13
N LEU A 59 0.06 -6.30 1.19
CA LEU A 59 -0.96 -6.23 2.26
C LEU A 59 -1.89 -7.45 2.27
N THR A 60 -2.10 -8.05 1.10
CA THR A 60 -2.94 -9.25 0.91
C THR A 60 -2.22 -10.39 0.19
N ASN A 61 -0.89 -10.38 0.18
CA ASN A 61 -0.09 -11.37 -0.53
C ASN A 61 -0.43 -11.44 -2.04
N SER A 62 -0.64 -10.28 -2.64
CA SER A 62 -1.04 -10.08 -4.05
C SER A 62 -2.40 -10.66 -4.44
N LYS A 63 -3.17 -11.18 -3.47
CA LYS A 63 -4.56 -11.55 -3.74
C LYS A 63 -5.37 -10.34 -4.20
N TRP A 64 -6.37 -10.53 -5.05
CA TRP A 64 -7.12 -9.49 -5.78
C TRP A 64 -8.63 -9.75 -5.78
N SER A 65 -9.44 -8.69 -5.79
CA SER A 65 -10.86 -8.76 -6.07
C SER A 65 -11.28 -7.72 -7.11
N GLU A 66 -11.86 -8.17 -8.21
CA GLU A 66 -12.37 -7.30 -9.28
C GLU A 66 -13.46 -6.32 -8.78
N ARG A 67 -14.21 -6.69 -7.75
CA ARG A 67 -15.29 -5.85 -7.21
C ARG A 67 -14.79 -4.69 -6.34
N ARG A 68 -13.56 -4.75 -5.86
CA ARG A 68 -13.04 -3.84 -4.83
C ARG A 68 -11.77 -3.13 -5.25
N ASP A 69 -10.91 -3.79 -6.01
CA ASP A 69 -9.60 -3.27 -6.34
C ASP A 69 -9.59 -2.59 -7.71
N PHE A 70 -8.94 -1.43 -7.78
CA PHE A 70 -8.66 -0.77 -9.06
C PHE A 70 -7.25 -1.07 -9.58
N MET A 71 -6.24 -1.12 -8.69
CA MET A 71 -4.87 -1.44 -9.07
C MET A 71 -4.02 -1.93 -7.88
N LEU A 72 -3.21 -2.99 -8.10
CA LEU A 72 -2.13 -3.35 -7.18
C LEU A 72 -0.89 -2.53 -7.49
N ASN A 73 -0.24 -1.98 -6.47
CA ASN A 73 1.03 -1.29 -6.61
C ASN A 73 2.16 -2.13 -5.99
N TYR A 74 3.39 -1.58 -6.03
CA TYR A 74 4.59 -2.15 -5.41
C TYR A 74 5.05 -3.46 -6.08
N TRP A 75 5.43 -3.35 -7.37
CA TRP A 75 5.95 -4.46 -8.19
C TRP A 75 7.47 -4.36 -8.36
N ASN A 76 8.19 -4.26 -7.24
CA ASN A 76 9.65 -4.30 -7.29
C ASN A 76 10.11 -5.74 -7.59
N GLU A 77 10.68 -5.98 -8.78
CA GLU A 77 11.10 -7.31 -9.23
C GLU A 77 12.08 -8.00 -8.25
N THR A 78 12.92 -7.23 -7.54
CA THR A 78 13.85 -7.80 -6.54
C THR A 78 13.13 -8.49 -5.38
N ASN A 79 11.89 -8.09 -5.08
CA ASN A 79 11.07 -8.66 -4.02
C ASN A 79 9.95 -9.57 -4.56
N ARG A 80 9.98 -9.89 -5.86
CA ARG A 80 9.02 -10.80 -6.46
C ARG A 80 9.29 -12.21 -5.96
N ARG A 81 8.23 -12.87 -5.51
CA ARG A 81 8.24 -14.27 -5.06
C ARG A 81 7.50 -15.15 -6.05
N ILE A 82 7.70 -16.45 -5.92
CA ILE A 82 6.93 -17.50 -6.61
C ILE A 82 6.26 -18.32 -5.51
N TYR A 83 4.94 -18.47 -5.57
CA TYR A 83 4.25 -19.37 -4.64
C TYR A 83 4.32 -20.81 -5.17
N THR A 84 4.55 -21.75 -4.27
CA THR A 84 4.68 -23.19 -4.58
C THR A 84 3.47 -24.01 -4.09
N LYS A 85 2.54 -23.36 -3.37
CA LYS A 85 1.35 -24.01 -2.80
C LYS A 85 0.13 -23.13 -3.02
N THR A 86 -0.99 -23.79 -3.30
CA THR A 86 -2.32 -23.20 -3.40
C THR A 86 -3.24 -23.86 -2.35
N PRO A 87 -4.15 -23.11 -1.70
CA PRO A 87 -4.39 -21.67 -1.87
C PRO A 87 -3.27 -20.81 -1.25
N VAL A 88 -2.97 -19.69 -1.89
CA VAL A 88 -2.06 -18.68 -1.32
C VAL A 88 -2.73 -18.03 -0.11
N LEU A 89 -2.01 -17.85 0.99
CA LEU A 89 -2.57 -17.21 2.18
C LEU A 89 -2.80 -15.71 1.97
N LEU A 90 -3.88 -15.18 2.53
CA LEU A 90 -4.27 -13.77 2.39
C LEU A 90 -3.33 -12.77 3.09
N GLY A 91 -2.43 -13.22 3.96
CA GLY A 91 -1.43 -12.34 4.57
C GLY A 91 -0.04 -12.69 4.07
N ALA A 92 0.74 -11.70 3.66
CA ALA A 92 2.16 -11.89 3.45
C ALA A 92 2.85 -12.14 4.80
N SER A 93 3.79 -13.08 4.83
CA SER A 93 4.69 -13.32 5.97
C SER A 93 5.79 -12.26 6.09
N GLU A 94 6.13 -11.62 4.96
CA GLU A 94 7.15 -10.59 4.85
C GLU A 94 6.55 -9.32 4.22
N SER A 95 6.89 -8.15 4.78
CA SER A 95 6.56 -6.89 4.13
C SER A 95 7.25 -6.79 2.77
N ASP A 96 6.68 -6.00 1.87
CA ASP A 96 7.30 -5.62 0.60
C ASP A 96 7.55 -6.77 -0.38
N THR A 97 6.98 -7.95 -0.14
CA THR A 97 7.02 -9.09 -1.07
C THR A 97 5.72 -9.21 -1.85
N TRP A 98 5.80 -9.72 -3.08
CA TRP A 98 4.61 -9.84 -3.94
C TRP A 98 4.71 -11.04 -4.88
N PHE A 99 3.56 -11.51 -5.34
CA PHE A 99 3.41 -12.50 -6.41
C PHE A 99 2.87 -11.80 -7.64
N ASN A 100 3.26 -12.26 -8.83
CA ASN A 100 2.68 -11.77 -10.07
C ASN A 100 1.17 -12.03 -10.06
N PRO A 101 0.31 -11.00 -10.01
CA PRO A 101 -1.14 -11.19 -9.97
C PRO A 101 -1.70 -11.62 -11.32
N LEU A 102 -0.89 -11.65 -12.36
CA LEU A 102 -1.27 -12.00 -13.72
C LEU A 102 -0.94 -13.47 -13.99
N ALA A 103 -1.84 -14.15 -14.69
CA ALA A 103 -1.69 -15.55 -15.13
C ALA A 103 -0.55 -15.75 -16.13
N GLY A 104 0.04 -14.67 -16.66
CA GLY A 104 1.12 -14.69 -17.63
C GLY A 104 2.19 -13.63 -17.38
N GLN A 105 3.19 -13.59 -18.24
CA GLN A 105 4.23 -12.56 -18.19
C GLN A 105 3.70 -11.20 -18.68
N ILE A 106 4.25 -10.14 -18.08
CA ILE A 106 4.03 -8.75 -18.47
C ILE A 106 4.82 -8.49 -19.75
N ASP A 107 4.14 -8.49 -20.90
CA ASP A 107 4.75 -8.13 -22.18
C ASP A 107 4.46 -6.66 -22.49
N ILE A 108 5.40 -5.78 -22.10
CA ILE A 108 5.29 -4.32 -22.25
C ILE A 108 5.14 -3.91 -23.73
N THR A 109 5.64 -4.71 -24.67
CA THR A 109 5.53 -4.39 -26.10
C THR A 109 4.08 -4.34 -26.56
N ARG A 110 3.24 -5.22 -25.98
CA ARG A 110 1.78 -5.25 -26.22
C ARG A 110 1.03 -4.05 -25.63
N CYS A 111 1.62 -3.29 -24.70
CA CYS A 111 0.99 -2.10 -24.15
C CYS A 111 1.01 -0.91 -25.14
N LYS A 112 2.04 -0.81 -26.00
CA LYS A 112 2.22 0.33 -26.92
C LYS A 112 1.20 0.35 -28.06
N ASP A 113 0.74 -0.83 -28.48
CA ASP A 113 -0.27 -0.97 -29.54
C ASP A 113 -1.66 -0.45 -29.15
N GLY A 114 -1.86 -0.16 -27.86
CA GLY A 114 -3.07 0.48 -27.32
C GLY A 114 -3.23 1.96 -27.69
N GLN A 115 -2.19 2.64 -28.16
CA GLN A 115 -2.25 4.07 -28.54
C GLN A 115 -3.02 4.34 -29.85
N ARG A 116 -3.46 3.31 -30.59
CA ARG A 116 -4.29 3.45 -31.80
C ARG A 116 -5.74 3.02 -31.58
N LEU A 117 -6.38 3.44 -30.49
CA LEU A 117 -7.71 2.95 -30.10
C LEU A 117 -8.72 4.08 -29.86
N PHE A 118 -9.28 4.57 -30.97
CA PHE A 118 -10.70 4.97 -31.00
C PHE A 118 -11.58 3.89 -31.66
N GLU A 119 -11.01 2.79 -32.20
CA GLU A 119 -11.75 1.90 -33.12
C GLU A 119 -11.65 0.37 -32.90
N ALA A 120 -11.05 -0.16 -31.83
CA ALA A 120 -11.10 -1.62 -31.62
C ALA A 120 -11.42 -2.02 -30.17
N PHE A 121 -12.72 -2.14 -29.91
CA PHE A 121 -13.37 -2.66 -28.70
C PHE A 121 -13.11 -4.17 -28.45
N HIS A 122 -12.26 -4.83 -29.24
CA HIS A 122 -11.94 -6.25 -29.09
C HIS A 122 -10.46 -6.53 -29.39
N ARG A 123 -9.56 -6.14 -28.49
CA ARG A 123 -8.21 -6.73 -28.48
C ARG A 123 -8.05 -7.68 -27.31
N ASN A 124 -7.54 -8.86 -27.66
CA ASN A 124 -7.13 -9.96 -26.79
C ASN A 124 -5.98 -9.48 -25.89
N LEU A 125 -6.31 -8.68 -24.87
CA LEU A 125 -5.40 -8.37 -23.78
C LEU A 125 -5.22 -9.68 -23.02
N SER A 126 -4.14 -10.40 -23.29
CA SER A 126 -3.77 -11.66 -22.63
C SER A 126 -3.51 -11.54 -21.12
N TRP A 127 -3.86 -10.41 -20.53
CA TRP A 127 -3.59 -10.03 -19.15
C TRP A 127 -4.79 -10.43 -18.31
N ASN A 128 -4.91 -11.74 -18.07
CA ASN A 128 -5.85 -12.26 -17.09
C ASN A 128 -5.19 -12.30 -15.73
N TYR A 129 -5.96 -12.01 -14.68
CA TYR A 129 -5.51 -12.27 -13.31
C TYR A 129 -5.32 -13.77 -13.09
N ASP A 130 -4.31 -14.13 -12.31
CA ASP A 130 -4.12 -15.50 -11.86
C ASP A 130 -5.31 -15.91 -10.97
N PRO A 131 -6.10 -16.93 -11.35
CA PRO A 131 -7.27 -17.34 -10.58
C PRO A 131 -6.94 -17.79 -9.15
N HIS A 132 -5.70 -18.25 -8.89
CA HIS A 132 -5.27 -18.64 -7.54
C HIS A 132 -5.02 -17.44 -6.61
N LEU A 133 -4.86 -16.25 -7.20
CA LEU A 133 -4.72 -15.00 -6.48
C LEU A 133 -6.03 -14.21 -6.46
N VAL A 134 -7.11 -14.69 -7.08
CA VAL A 134 -8.43 -14.10 -6.86
C VAL A 134 -8.93 -14.45 -5.46
N GLU A 135 -9.62 -13.51 -4.82
CA GLU A 135 -10.18 -13.65 -3.49
C GLU A 135 -11.51 -12.89 -3.35
N ASP A 136 -12.36 -13.35 -2.44
CA ASP A 136 -13.60 -12.67 -2.12
C ASP A 136 -13.35 -11.28 -1.49
N GLN A 137 -14.16 -10.31 -1.92
CA GLN A 137 -14.04 -8.91 -1.47
C GLN A 137 -14.14 -8.80 0.05
N VAL A 138 -15.01 -9.59 0.71
CA VAL A 138 -15.25 -9.52 2.15
C VAL A 138 -14.01 -10.00 2.91
N GLN A 139 -13.30 -11.01 2.40
CA GLN A 139 -12.07 -11.49 3.02
C GLN A 139 -10.95 -10.46 2.94
N ILE A 140 -10.77 -9.87 1.76
CA ILE A 140 -9.81 -8.78 1.54
C ILE A 140 -10.13 -7.60 2.46
N ASP A 141 -11.38 -7.14 2.51
CA ASP A 141 -11.78 -6.00 3.33
C ASP A 141 -11.56 -6.26 4.82
N ARG A 142 -11.91 -7.46 5.32
CA ARG A 142 -11.63 -7.86 6.72
C ARG A 142 -10.14 -7.81 7.03
N ARG A 143 -9.28 -8.26 6.11
CA ARG A 143 -7.82 -8.19 6.30
C ARG A 143 -7.35 -6.73 6.37
N LEU A 144 -7.81 -5.89 5.46
CA LEU A 144 -7.37 -4.51 5.38
C LEU A 144 -7.88 -3.66 6.54
N GLN A 145 -9.10 -3.89 7.00
CA GLN A 145 -9.63 -3.28 8.22
C GLN A 145 -8.78 -3.63 9.44
N ARG A 146 -8.35 -4.90 9.59
CA ARG A 146 -7.42 -5.28 10.67
C ARG A 146 -6.09 -4.54 10.57
N LEU A 147 -5.50 -4.47 9.37
CA LEU A 147 -4.25 -3.74 9.14
C LEU A 147 -4.39 -2.24 9.40
N ALA A 148 -5.53 -1.64 9.06
CA ALA A 148 -5.84 -0.25 9.35
C ALA A 148 -5.90 0.01 10.86
N VAL A 149 -6.59 -0.86 11.62
CA VAL A 149 -6.67 -0.77 13.08
C VAL A 149 -5.28 -0.92 13.72
N GLU A 150 -4.46 -1.87 13.26
CA GLU A 150 -3.09 -2.05 13.75
C GLU A 150 -2.21 -0.83 13.45
N ALA A 151 -2.32 -0.26 12.25
CA ALA A 151 -1.59 0.95 11.88
C ALA A 151 -2.00 2.14 12.77
N GLU A 152 -3.28 2.25 13.08
CA GLU A 152 -3.81 3.32 13.93
C GLU A 152 -3.36 3.19 15.38
N LYS A 153 -3.34 1.97 15.93
CA LYS A 153 -2.75 1.69 17.27
C LYS A 153 -1.29 2.13 17.34
N LYS A 154 -0.49 1.80 16.31
CA LYS A 154 0.92 2.22 16.21
C LYS A 154 1.05 3.75 16.13
N ARG A 155 0.20 4.41 15.36
CA ARG A 155 0.14 5.88 15.25
C ARG A 155 -0.10 6.53 16.61
N ILE A 156 -1.11 6.06 17.36
CA ILE A 156 -1.46 6.58 18.69
C ILE A 156 -0.30 6.37 19.68
N ALA A 157 0.35 5.22 19.66
CA ALA A 157 1.50 4.95 20.52
C ALA A 157 2.67 5.90 20.22
N LEU A 158 2.96 6.17 18.95
CA LEU A 158 4.01 7.12 18.54
C LEU A 158 3.67 8.56 18.89
N LEU A 159 2.40 8.96 18.81
CA LEU A 159 1.97 10.28 19.28
C LEU A 159 2.24 10.47 20.77
N LYS A 160 1.87 9.48 21.60
CA LYS A 160 2.15 9.50 23.04
C LYS A 160 3.65 9.57 23.32
N PHE A 161 4.45 8.78 22.61
CA PHE A 161 5.91 8.83 22.71
C PHE A 161 6.48 10.20 22.32
N MET A 162 5.91 10.86 21.30
CA MET A 162 6.33 12.20 20.94
C MET A 162 6.02 13.22 22.03
N ASP A 163 4.84 13.13 22.63
CA ASP A 163 4.40 14.02 23.72
C ASP A 163 5.25 13.90 24.99
N THR A 164 5.87 12.74 25.22
CA THR A 164 6.75 12.52 26.37
C THR A 164 8.19 12.89 26.09
N VAL A 165 8.72 12.61 24.90
CA VAL A 165 10.15 12.79 24.58
C VAL A 165 10.48 14.19 24.07
N PHE A 166 9.53 14.87 23.43
CA PHE A 166 9.79 16.15 22.76
C PHE A 166 8.91 17.29 23.27
N ARG A 167 8.38 17.17 24.49
CA ARG A 167 7.69 18.25 25.20
C ARG A 167 8.65 19.37 25.57
#